data_AF-A0A9W9AW24-F1
#
_entry.id   AF-A0A9W9AW24-F1
#
_cell.length_a   1.000
_cell.length_b   1.000
_cell.length_c   1.000
_cell.angle_alpha   90.00
_cell.angle_beta   90.00
_cell.angle_gamma   90.00
#
_symmetry.space_group_name_H-M   'P 1'
#
loop_
_entity.id
_entity.type
_entity.pdbx_description
1 polymer ?
#
loop_
_entity_poly.entity_id
_entity_poly.type
_entity_poly.pdbx_seq_one_letter_code
_entity_poly.pdbx_strand_id
1 'polypeptide(L)'
;MFHRTGISQLLSLLSLWTAFLAVFSSPLPSGSSSVGVTQYYGRSDPMIVEQASKIAKRSIKVDITLFIIFEAYPKYEHWAVQVGDAYLEASLPWEEWQHVNIHQDHLRISKGNEKAQFSPPPRKIKLGKAKFNDEKKRDKVIADILKWKMSFPVGQKGGNCMDFVLLVLQFFVENGYSNDGVMTKFMEEYGARYDTVVKNVILIHDQPQ
;
A
#
# COMPACT_ATOMS: atom_id res chain seq x y z
N MET A 1 -32.83 -51.76 47.57
CA MET A 1 -32.87 -50.28 47.46
C MET A 1 -31.96 -49.90 46.30
N PHE A 2 -32.51 -49.82 45.08
CA PHE A 2 -31.71 -49.67 43.86
C PHE A 2 -31.51 -48.20 43.50
N HIS A 3 -30.25 -47.81 43.29
CA HIS A 3 -29.84 -46.56 42.64
C HIS A 3 -30.50 -46.44 41.26
N ARG A 4 -31.21 -45.33 41.02
CA ARG A 4 -31.85 -45.04 39.72
C ARG A 4 -31.80 -43.55 39.41
N THR A 5 -30.60 -43.01 39.25
CA THR A 5 -30.35 -41.61 38.86
C THR A 5 -29.14 -41.51 37.94
N GLY A 6 -29.14 -42.25 36.82
CA GLY A 6 -28.00 -42.23 35.89
C GLY A 6 -28.31 -42.50 34.41
N ILE A 7 -29.57 -42.67 34.02
CA ILE A 7 -29.92 -43.05 32.63
C ILE A 7 -30.55 -41.88 31.85
N SER A 8 -31.26 -40.95 32.50
CA SER A 8 -31.94 -39.85 31.80
C SER A 8 -31.02 -38.76 31.23
N GLN A 9 -29.82 -38.56 31.79
CA GLN A 9 -28.86 -37.55 31.28
C GLN A 9 -28.03 -38.05 30.08
N LEU A 10 -27.79 -39.36 29.97
CA LEU A 10 -27.07 -39.93 28.82
C LEU A 10 -27.93 -39.97 27.54
N LEU A 11 -29.25 -40.15 27.69
CA LEU A 11 -30.18 -40.15 26.55
C LEU A 11 -30.39 -38.77 25.92
N SER A 12 -30.32 -37.70 26.72
CA SER A 12 -30.52 -36.32 26.24
C SER A 12 -29.29 -35.78 25.48
N LEU A 13 -28.09 -36.28 25.79
CA LEU A 13 -26.87 -35.98 25.04
C LEU A 13 -26.81 -36.73 23.70
N LEU A 14 -27.36 -37.95 23.59
CA LEU A 14 -27.39 -38.71 22.33
C LEU A 14 -28.34 -38.09 21.29
N SER A 15 -29.46 -37.50 21.70
CA SER A 15 -30.41 -36.84 20.78
C SER A 15 -29.87 -35.54 20.17
N LEU A 16 -28.88 -34.89 20.80
CA LEU A 16 -28.26 -33.69 20.26
C LEU A 16 -27.27 -34.00 19.13
N TRP A 17 -26.70 -35.21 19.09
CA TRP A 17 -25.75 -35.62 18.05
C TRP A 17 -26.42 -36.17 16.79
N THR A 18 -27.58 -36.83 16.89
CA THR A 18 -28.30 -37.34 15.70
C THR A 18 -28.92 -36.23 14.86
N ALA A 19 -29.25 -35.09 15.45
CA ALA A 19 -29.72 -33.91 14.72
C ALA A 19 -28.62 -33.28 13.83
N PHE A 20 -27.33 -33.46 14.16
CA PHE A 20 -26.23 -32.90 13.38
C PHE A 20 -25.90 -33.73 12.12
N LEU A 21 -26.20 -35.03 12.12
CA LEU A 21 -25.93 -35.90 10.97
C LEU A 21 -27.08 -35.93 9.94
N ALA A 22 -28.30 -35.53 10.30
CA ALA A 22 -29.42 -35.43 9.36
C ALA A 22 -29.32 -34.23 8.41
N VAL A 23 -28.41 -33.28 8.66
CA VAL A 23 -28.19 -32.10 7.78
C VAL A 23 -27.25 -32.43 6.60
N PHE A 24 -26.52 -33.55 6.63
CA PHE A 24 -25.61 -33.94 5.54
C PHE A 24 -26.17 -34.97 4.55
N SER A 25 -27.40 -35.44 4.74
CA SER A 25 -28.05 -36.42 3.86
C SER A 25 -29.24 -35.83 3.11
N SER A 26 -29.09 -34.63 2.55
CA SER A 26 -29.97 -34.17 1.47
C SER A 26 -29.29 -34.42 0.12
N PRO A 27 -30.00 -35.04 -0.85
CA PRO A 27 -29.42 -35.48 -2.10
C PRO A 27 -28.96 -34.28 -2.93
N LEU A 28 -27.78 -34.38 -3.51
CA LEU A 28 -27.36 -33.54 -4.63
C LEU A 28 -28.39 -33.71 -5.76
N PRO A 29 -29.07 -32.63 -6.21
CA PRO A 29 -29.88 -32.72 -7.42
C PRO A 29 -28.93 -32.86 -8.62
N SER A 30 -28.98 -34.04 -9.23
CA SER A 30 -28.48 -34.30 -10.57
C SER A 30 -29.35 -33.55 -11.59
N GLY A 31 -28.74 -32.73 -12.45
CA GLY A 31 -29.32 -32.38 -13.76
C GLY A 31 -29.36 -30.90 -14.15
N SER A 32 -28.52 -30.58 -15.14
CA SER A 32 -28.66 -29.57 -16.21
C SER A 32 -28.97 -28.10 -15.90
N SER A 33 -27.96 -27.27 -16.21
CA SER A 33 -28.01 -25.98 -16.91
C SER A 33 -29.38 -25.28 -17.06
N SER A 34 -29.64 -24.27 -16.22
CA SER A 34 -30.00 -22.93 -16.70
C SER A 34 -29.77 -21.90 -15.59
N VAL A 35 -29.25 -20.74 -15.96
CA VAL A 35 -28.97 -19.61 -15.08
C VAL A 35 -30.31 -19.02 -14.61
N GLY A 36 -30.71 -19.35 -13.39
CA GLY A 36 -31.88 -18.78 -12.72
C GLY A 36 -31.46 -18.18 -11.39
N VAL A 37 -31.34 -16.86 -11.34
CA VAL A 37 -31.08 -16.06 -10.14
C VAL A 37 -32.07 -16.45 -9.05
N THR A 38 -31.61 -17.18 -8.03
CA THR A 38 -32.40 -17.46 -6.83
C THR A 38 -32.40 -16.20 -5.96
N GLN A 39 -33.41 -15.34 -6.15
CA GLN A 39 -33.70 -14.26 -5.23
C GLN A 39 -34.16 -14.86 -3.89
N TYR A 40 -33.24 -14.92 -2.92
CA TYR A 40 -33.59 -15.15 -1.52
C TYR A 40 -34.30 -13.90 -0.98
N TYR A 41 -35.64 -13.91 -1.00
CA TYR A 41 -36.46 -13.05 -0.15
C TYR A 41 -36.45 -13.61 1.28
N GLY A 42 -35.31 -13.47 1.96
CA GLY A 42 -35.16 -13.72 3.39
C GLY A 42 -35.22 -12.39 4.12
N ARG A 43 -36.16 -12.26 5.06
CA ARG A 43 -36.35 -11.15 6.00
C ARG A 43 -35.01 -10.47 6.36
N SER A 44 -34.78 -9.28 5.82
CA SER A 44 -33.64 -8.43 6.15
C SER A 44 -33.81 -7.91 7.56
N ASP A 45 -33.35 -8.69 8.54
CA ASP A 45 -33.19 -8.21 9.90
C ASP A 45 -32.15 -7.07 9.87
N PRO A 46 -32.56 -5.80 10.08
CA PRO A 46 -31.67 -4.67 9.91
C PRO A 46 -30.47 -4.75 10.87
N MET A 47 -30.60 -5.43 12.02
CA MET A 47 -29.48 -5.68 12.91
C MET A 47 -28.40 -6.58 12.29
N ILE A 48 -28.79 -7.64 11.57
CA ILE A 48 -27.84 -8.57 10.95
C ILE A 48 -27.15 -7.90 9.75
N VAL A 49 -27.88 -7.08 8.99
CA VAL A 49 -27.31 -6.30 7.86
C VAL A 49 -26.34 -5.24 8.37
N GLU A 50 -26.64 -4.57 9.48
CA GLU A 50 -25.75 -3.57 10.08
C GLU A 50 -24.53 -4.20 10.75
N GLN A 51 -24.67 -5.39 11.37
CA GLN A 51 -23.52 -6.14 11.89
C GLN A 51 -22.63 -6.69 10.77
N ALA A 52 -23.21 -7.24 9.70
CA ALA A 52 -22.45 -7.71 8.54
C ALA A 52 -21.77 -6.56 7.78
N SER A 53 -22.39 -5.37 7.71
CA SER A 53 -21.76 -4.18 7.11
C SER A 53 -20.66 -3.57 8.00
N LYS A 54 -20.79 -3.63 9.33
CA LYS A 54 -19.71 -3.27 10.27
C LYS A 54 -18.55 -4.26 10.26
N ILE A 55 -18.79 -5.54 9.95
CA ILE A 55 -17.76 -6.59 9.90
C ILE A 55 -17.04 -6.62 8.54
N ALA A 56 -17.68 -6.21 7.46
CA ALA A 56 -17.04 -6.10 6.14
C ALA A 56 -16.30 -4.76 5.99
N LYS A 57 -15.25 -4.52 6.78
CA LYS A 57 -14.22 -3.52 6.40
C LYS A 57 -13.56 -4.01 5.12
N ARG A 58 -14.13 -3.62 3.98
CA ARG A 58 -13.58 -3.96 2.66
C ARG A 58 -12.20 -3.32 2.57
N SER A 59 -11.18 -4.16 2.45
CA SER A 59 -9.83 -3.70 2.17
C SER A 59 -9.85 -2.73 1.00
N ILE A 60 -9.23 -1.57 1.16
CA ILE A 60 -9.11 -0.58 0.10
C ILE A 60 -7.90 -0.92 -0.78
N LYS A 61 -8.00 -0.59 -2.07
CA LYS A 61 -6.89 -0.67 -3.02
C LYS A 61 -6.66 0.72 -3.60
N VAL A 62 -5.44 1.21 -3.52
CA VAL A 62 -5.03 2.52 -4.03
C VAL A 62 -3.90 2.36 -5.04
N ASP A 63 -3.85 3.23 -6.04
CA ASP A 63 -2.81 3.20 -7.06
C ASP A 63 -1.46 3.68 -6.47
N ILE A 64 -0.38 3.05 -6.93
CA ILE A 64 1.00 3.50 -6.70
C ILE A 64 1.51 4.07 -8.02
N THR A 65 1.89 5.34 -8.02
CA THR A 65 2.35 6.07 -9.22
C THR A 65 3.70 6.72 -8.94
N LEU A 66 4.67 6.47 -9.81
CA LEU A 66 5.94 7.19 -9.81
C LEU A 66 5.76 8.51 -10.58
N PHE A 67 6.27 9.59 -9.99
CA PHE A 67 6.37 10.89 -10.60
C PHE A 67 7.85 11.19 -10.86
N ILE A 68 8.17 11.49 -12.12
CA ILE A 68 9.49 12.00 -12.52
C ILE A 68 9.27 13.44 -12.99
N ILE A 69 9.74 14.39 -12.19
CA ILE A 69 9.66 15.81 -12.44
C ILE A 69 10.98 16.24 -13.10
N PHE A 70 10.86 17.01 -14.17
CA PHE A 70 11.99 17.64 -14.84
C PHE A 70 11.85 19.14 -14.68
N GLU A 71 12.89 19.81 -14.21
CA GLU A 71 13.00 21.26 -14.32
C GLU A 71 14.09 21.61 -15.34
N ALA A 72 13.79 22.60 -16.17
CA ALA A 72 14.67 22.97 -17.28
C ALA A 72 15.92 23.75 -16.83
N TYR A 73 15.86 24.44 -15.69
CA TYR A 73 16.97 25.27 -15.21
C TYR A 73 16.95 25.52 -13.68
N PRO A 74 17.96 25.07 -12.93
CA PRO A 74 19.00 24.13 -13.37
C PRO A 74 18.36 22.81 -13.85
N LYS A 75 19.03 22.07 -14.76
CA LYS A 75 18.55 20.75 -15.20
C LYS A 75 18.43 19.85 -13.99
N TYR A 76 17.21 19.65 -13.52
CA TYR A 76 16.93 18.93 -12.30
C TYR A 76 15.93 17.82 -12.59
N GLU A 77 16.23 16.64 -12.05
CA GLU A 77 15.34 15.49 -12.12
C GLU A 77 14.98 15.09 -10.69
N HIS A 78 13.69 15.10 -10.36
CA HIS A 78 13.17 14.73 -9.05
C HIS A 78 12.21 13.56 -9.14
N TRP A 79 12.35 12.62 -8.21
CA TRP A 79 11.55 11.41 -8.15
C TRP A 79 10.71 11.40 -6.87
N ALA A 80 9.41 11.18 -7.05
CA ALA A 80 8.46 11.09 -5.95
C ALA A 80 7.49 9.93 -6.18
N VAL A 81 6.91 9.42 -5.10
CA VAL A 81 5.94 8.33 -5.15
C VAL A 81 4.59 8.79 -4.61
N GLN A 82 3.54 8.53 -5.37
CA GLN A 82 2.18 8.74 -4.96
C GLN A 82 1.49 7.43 -4.62
N VAL A 83 0.84 7.37 -3.46
CA VAL A 83 0.07 6.22 -2.97
C VAL A 83 -1.35 6.68 -2.69
N GLY A 84 -2.25 6.46 -3.65
CA GLY A 84 -3.57 7.09 -3.64
C GLY A 84 -3.45 8.62 -3.72
N ASP A 85 -3.91 9.31 -2.68
CA ASP A 85 -3.84 10.76 -2.50
C ASP A 85 -2.55 11.24 -1.80
N ALA A 86 -1.75 10.32 -1.24
CA ALA A 86 -0.52 10.68 -0.55
C ALA A 86 0.65 10.79 -1.53
N TYR A 87 1.06 12.02 -1.85
CA TYR A 87 2.28 12.30 -2.59
C TYR A 87 3.46 12.42 -1.62
N LEU A 88 4.50 11.60 -1.80
CA LEU A 88 5.66 11.49 -0.92
C LEU A 88 6.95 11.74 -1.69
N GLU A 89 7.83 12.53 -1.08
CA GLU A 89 9.11 12.90 -1.68
C GLU A 89 10.22 13.00 -0.62
N ALA A 90 11.47 12.92 -1.09
CA ALA A 90 12.65 13.22 -0.31
C ALA A 90 13.43 14.35 -0.99
N SER A 91 13.48 15.52 -0.38
CA SER A 91 14.06 16.73 -0.94
C SER A 91 14.79 17.55 0.13
N LEU A 92 15.68 18.43 -0.31
CA LEU A 92 16.18 19.50 0.55
C LEU A 92 15.08 20.57 0.72
N PRO A 93 15.01 21.25 1.87
CA PRO A 93 14.13 22.41 2.04
C PRO A 93 14.42 23.47 0.97
N TRP A 94 13.39 24.13 0.45
CA TRP A 94 13.51 25.15 -0.60
C TRP A 94 14.50 26.26 -0.23
N GLU A 95 14.58 26.61 1.06
CA GLU A 95 15.50 27.60 1.59
C GLU A 95 16.97 27.16 1.45
N GLU A 96 17.25 25.86 1.55
CA GLU A 96 18.61 25.31 1.43
C GLU A 96 19.01 25.09 -0.03
N TRP A 97 18.06 25.02 -0.97
CA TRP A 97 18.37 25.01 -2.42
C TRP A 97 18.98 26.33 -2.92
N GLN A 98 18.75 27.44 -2.20
CA GLN A 98 19.22 28.77 -2.60
C GLN A 98 20.57 29.16 -1.98
N HIS A 99 21.07 28.37 -1.03
CA HIS A 99 22.32 28.66 -0.32
C HIS A 99 23.40 27.66 -0.70
N VAL A 100 24.58 28.17 -1.06
CA VAL A 100 25.77 27.39 -1.46
C VAL A 100 26.26 26.48 -0.31
N ASN A 101 25.85 26.76 0.93
CA ASN A 101 26.08 25.90 2.09
C ASN A 101 24.79 25.16 2.46
N ILE A 102 24.60 23.98 1.87
CA ILE A 102 23.60 23.02 2.35
C ILE A 102 24.08 22.52 3.72
N HIS A 103 23.36 22.89 4.78
CA HIS A 103 23.67 22.46 6.15
C HIS A 103 23.02 21.11 6.52
N GLN A 104 22.14 20.57 5.67
CA GLN A 104 21.57 19.24 5.87
C GLN A 104 22.40 18.14 5.24
N ASP A 105 22.89 17.26 6.10
CA ASP A 105 23.56 16.04 5.67
C ASP A 105 22.62 15.11 4.89
N HIS A 106 21.31 15.10 5.16
CA HIS A 106 20.36 14.11 4.62
C HIS A 106 19.09 14.75 4.06
N LEU A 107 18.51 14.16 3.00
CA LEU A 107 17.22 14.61 2.45
C LEU A 107 16.10 14.47 3.48
N ARG A 108 15.20 15.45 3.48
CA ARG A 108 13.99 15.45 4.30
C ARG A 108 12.87 14.72 3.58
N ILE A 109 12.27 13.73 4.24
CA ILE A 109 11.07 13.05 3.76
C ILE A 109 9.86 13.90 4.11
N SER A 110 8.99 14.15 3.14
CA SER A 110 7.83 15.01 3.34
C SER A 110 6.65 14.64 2.42
N LYS A 111 5.50 15.27 2.68
CA LYS A 111 4.40 15.31 1.71
C LYS A 111 4.65 16.48 0.78
N GLY A 112 4.94 16.19 -0.48
CA GLY A 112 5.03 17.23 -1.52
C GLY A 112 3.66 17.70 -2.00
N ASN A 113 3.66 18.64 -2.93
CA ASN A 113 2.45 19.19 -3.53
C ASN A 113 2.26 18.66 -4.96
N GLU A 114 1.42 17.64 -5.14
CA GLU A 114 1.11 17.11 -6.48
C GLU A 114 0.48 18.15 -7.43
N LYS A 115 -0.09 19.24 -6.87
CA LYS A 115 -0.75 20.31 -7.62
C LYS A 115 0.21 21.44 -8.00
N ALA A 116 1.48 21.35 -7.61
CA ALA A 116 2.49 22.27 -8.09
C ALA A 116 2.53 22.21 -9.63
N GLN A 117 2.52 23.38 -10.26
CA GLN A 117 2.58 23.47 -11.72
C GLN A 117 4.04 23.32 -12.15
N PHE A 118 4.46 22.07 -12.38
CA PHE A 118 5.77 21.80 -12.95
C PHE A 118 5.79 22.11 -14.45
N SER A 119 6.88 22.70 -14.91
CA SER A 119 7.12 22.98 -16.33
C SER A 119 8.50 22.45 -16.74
N PRO A 120 8.58 21.39 -17.55
CA PRO A 120 7.47 20.62 -18.13
C PRO A 120 6.63 19.84 -17.09
N PRO A 121 5.40 19.40 -17.44
CA PRO A 121 4.59 18.55 -16.58
C PRO A 121 5.32 17.26 -16.19
N PRO A 122 5.06 16.70 -14.99
CA PRO A 122 5.76 15.51 -14.53
C PRO A 122 5.36 14.29 -15.37
N ARG A 123 6.32 13.42 -15.66
CA ARG A 123 6.06 12.11 -16.25
C ARG A 123 5.51 11.20 -15.15
N LYS A 124 4.31 10.65 -15.37
CA LYS A 124 3.61 9.78 -14.41
C LYS A 124 3.62 8.33 -14.89
N ILE A 125 4.06 7.42 -14.04
CA ILE A 125 4.20 6.00 -14.37
C ILE A 125 3.43 5.18 -13.34
N LYS A 126 2.38 4.48 -13.79
CA LYS A 126 1.58 3.60 -12.92
C LYS A 126 2.34 2.31 -12.63
N LEU A 127 2.83 2.18 -11.40
CA LEU A 127 3.57 1.01 -10.97
C LEU A 127 2.62 -0.15 -10.63
N GLY A 128 1.58 0.12 -9.85
CA GLY A 128 0.61 -0.91 -9.47
C GLY A 128 -0.35 -0.42 -8.40
N LYS A 129 -0.70 -1.30 -7.45
CA LYS A 129 -1.64 -0.99 -6.37
C LYS A 129 -1.11 -1.42 -5.01
N ALA A 130 -1.39 -0.60 -3.99
CA ALA A 130 -1.26 -0.97 -2.59
C ALA A 130 -2.63 -1.38 -2.02
N LYS A 131 -2.67 -2.38 -1.14
CA LYS A 131 -3.87 -2.85 -0.46
C LYS A 131 -3.76 -2.57 1.04
N PHE A 132 -4.78 -1.93 1.60
CA PHE A 132 -4.86 -1.65 3.04
C PHE A 132 -6.18 -2.19 3.61
N ASN A 133 -6.22 -2.43 4.92
CA ASN A 133 -7.44 -2.91 5.58
C ASN A 133 -8.53 -1.83 5.59
N ASP A 134 -8.14 -0.57 5.82
CA ASP A 134 -9.00 0.61 5.79
C ASP A 134 -8.14 1.87 5.56
N GLU A 135 -8.80 3.03 5.40
CA GLU A 135 -8.14 4.33 5.22
C GLU A 135 -7.27 4.70 6.43
N LYS A 136 -7.72 4.41 7.65
CA LYS A 136 -6.95 4.68 8.87
C LYS A 136 -5.61 3.93 8.89
N LYS A 137 -5.59 2.69 8.41
CA LYS A 137 -4.36 1.90 8.29
C LYS A 137 -3.44 2.47 7.21
N ARG A 138 -3.98 2.90 6.06
CA ARG A 138 -3.20 3.62 5.03
C ARG A 138 -2.57 4.87 5.65
N ASP A 139 -3.36 5.72 6.30
CA ASP A 139 -2.87 6.97 6.88
C ASP A 139 -1.81 6.76 7.94
N LYS A 140 -1.95 5.72 8.78
CA LYS A 140 -0.92 5.31 9.74
C LYS A 140 0.38 4.92 9.04
N VAL A 141 0.31 4.08 8.00
CA VAL A 141 1.48 3.64 7.24
C VAL A 141 2.19 4.85 6.61
N ILE A 142 1.43 5.76 5.99
CA ILE A 142 1.98 6.98 5.40
C ILE A 142 2.63 7.87 6.48
N ALA A 143 1.98 8.04 7.64
CA ALA A 143 2.53 8.81 8.75
C ALA A 143 3.81 8.19 9.32
N ASP A 144 3.96 6.87 9.28
CA ASP A 144 5.17 6.18 9.72
C ASP A 144 6.32 6.36 8.71
N ILE A 145 6.04 6.30 7.40
CA ILE A 145 7.02 6.62 6.33
C ILE A 145 7.55 8.05 6.48
N LEU A 146 6.68 9.01 6.78
CA LEU A 146 7.07 10.43 6.93
C LEU A 146 8.01 10.69 8.13
N LYS A 147 8.18 9.72 9.03
CA LYS A 147 9.12 9.81 10.16
C LYS A 147 10.49 9.22 9.83
N TRP A 148 10.64 8.58 8.67
CA TRP A 148 11.92 8.00 8.27
C TRP A 148 12.97 9.08 8.06
N LYS A 149 14.23 8.65 8.12
CA LYS A 149 15.39 9.44 7.72
C LYS A 149 16.14 8.64 6.67
N MET A 150 16.67 9.32 5.67
CA MET A 150 17.60 8.69 4.73
C MET A 150 18.82 8.19 5.50
N SER A 151 19.29 6.99 5.16
CA SER A 151 20.43 6.36 5.84
C SER A 151 21.78 6.93 5.41
N PHE A 152 21.82 7.55 4.23
CA PHE A 152 23.04 8.06 3.62
C PHE A 152 22.93 9.55 3.32
N PRO A 153 24.06 10.28 3.42
CA PRO A 153 24.08 11.70 3.11
C PRO A 153 23.70 12.02 1.66
N VAL A 154 23.28 13.26 1.43
CA VAL A 154 23.09 13.81 0.08
C VAL A 154 24.40 13.67 -0.72
N GLY A 155 24.32 13.36 -2.00
CA GLY A 155 25.50 13.15 -2.83
C GLY A 155 26.08 11.73 -2.76
N GLN A 156 25.59 10.87 -1.87
CA GLN A 156 26.04 9.48 -1.78
C GLN A 156 25.02 8.50 -2.36
N LYS A 157 25.52 7.33 -2.78
CA LYS A 157 24.67 6.19 -3.15
C LYS A 157 23.78 5.81 -1.97
N GLY A 158 22.46 5.78 -2.16
CA GLY A 158 21.49 5.56 -1.07
C GLY A 158 20.94 6.85 -0.46
N GLY A 159 21.45 8.02 -0.85
CA GLY A 159 21.11 9.33 -0.27
C GLY A 159 20.38 10.28 -1.21
N ASN A 160 19.72 9.76 -2.26
CA ASN A 160 18.96 10.57 -3.22
C ASN A 160 17.45 10.22 -3.26
N CYS A 161 16.68 11.02 -4.01
CA CYS A 161 15.22 10.84 -4.12
C CYS A 161 14.79 9.52 -4.80
N MET A 162 15.61 8.95 -5.69
CA MET A 162 15.32 7.63 -6.29
C MET A 162 15.46 6.52 -5.25
N ASP A 163 16.50 6.60 -4.40
CA ASP A 163 16.72 5.64 -3.31
C ASP A 163 15.58 5.71 -2.28
N PHE A 164 15.03 6.89 -2.01
CA PHE A 164 13.82 7.02 -1.19
C PHE A 164 12.62 6.28 -1.79
N VAL A 165 12.35 6.47 -3.09
CA VAL A 165 11.26 5.75 -3.76
C VAL A 165 11.49 4.24 -3.68
N LEU A 166 12.72 3.77 -3.91
CA LEU A 166 13.09 2.37 -3.76
C LEU A 166 12.75 1.84 -2.36
N LEU A 167 13.12 2.55 -1.30
CA LEU A 167 12.82 2.17 0.09
C LEU A 167 11.31 2.06 0.36
N VAL A 168 10.51 3.01 -0.13
CA VAL A 168 9.04 2.96 0.04
C VAL A 168 8.43 1.75 -0.65
N LEU A 169 8.86 1.46 -1.88
CA LEU A 169 8.33 0.34 -2.64
C LEU A 169 8.76 -1.02 -2.08
N GLN A 170 10.01 -1.15 -1.63
CA GLN A 170 10.49 -2.33 -0.91
C GLN A 170 9.67 -2.58 0.34
N PHE A 171 9.47 -1.55 1.17
CA PHE A 171 8.64 -1.65 2.37
C PHE A 171 7.21 -2.12 2.04
N PHE A 172 6.61 -1.65 0.96
CA PHE A 172 5.27 -2.10 0.55
C PHE A 172 5.23 -3.57 0.13
N VAL A 173 6.24 -4.06 -0.57
CA VAL A 173 6.34 -5.48 -0.95
C VAL A 173 6.58 -6.36 0.28
N GLU A 174 7.60 -6.04 1.08
CA GLU A 174 8.01 -6.82 2.26
C GLU A 174 6.90 -6.93 3.32
N ASN A 175 6.05 -5.92 3.43
CA ASN A 175 4.94 -5.91 4.38
C ASN A 175 3.60 -6.36 3.78
N GLY A 176 3.59 -6.88 2.55
CA GLY A 176 2.39 -7.43 1.89
C GLY A 176 1.35 -6.37 1.51
N TYR A 177 1.72 -5.09 1.47
CA TYR A 177 0.85 -4.04 0.94
C TYR A 177 0.80 -4.07 -0.59
N SER A 178 1.84 -4.56 -1.25
CA SER A 178 1.89 -4.72 -2.71
C SER A 178 2.58 -6.02 -3.14
N ASN A 179 2.81 -6.19 -4.45
CA ASN A 179 3.48 -7.36 -5.03
C ASN A 179 4.74 -6.96 -5.80
N ASP A 180 5.56 -7.95 -6.14
CA ASP A 180 6.85 -7.76 -6.82
C ASP A 180 6.74 -7.06 -8.18
N GLY A 181 5.58 -7.12 -8.83
CA GLY A 181 5.35 -6.44 -10.12
C GLY A 181 5.48 -4.92 -10.04
N VAL A 182 5.25 -4.32 -8.87
CA VAL A 182 5.52 -2.90 -8.61
C VAL A 182 7.02 -2.61 -8.63
N MET A 183 7.81 -3.49 -8.01
CA MET A 183 9.26 -3.38 -7.98
C MET A 183 9.87 -3.59 -9.36
N THR A 184 9.41 -4.59 -10.12
CA THR A 184 9.91 -4.83 -11.49
C THR A 184 9.80 -3.59 -12.37
N LYS A 185 8.61 -2.98 -12.43
CA LYS A 185 8.38 -1.77 -13.24
C LYS A 185 9.19 -0.56 -12.76
N PHE A 186 9.35 -0.43 -11.44
CA PHE A 186 10.19 0.63 -10.90
C PHE A 186 11.65 0.42 -11.29
N MET A 187 12.17 -0.80 -11.20
CA MET A 187 13.56 -1.11 -11.52
C MET A 187 13.89 -0.92 -13.01
N GLU A 188 12.92 -1.10 -13.91
CA GLU A 188 13.06 -0.76 -15.34
C GLU A 188 13.38 0.74 -15.54
N GLU A 189 12.62 1.62 -14.87
CA GLU A 189 12.85 3.07 -14.94
C GLU A 189 14.10 3.48 -14.17
N TYR A 190 14.32 2.88 -13.00
CA TYR A 190 15.49 3.14 -12.16
C TYR A 190 16.78 2.81 -12.92
N GLY A 191 16.92 1.61 -13.47
CA GLY A 191 18.12 1.20 -14.20
C GLY A 191 18.39 2.04 -15.44
N ALA A 192 17.35 2.49 -16.14
CA ALA A 192 17.50 3.34 -17.32
C ALA A 192 18.01 4.77 -17.01
N ARG A 193 17.83 5.24 -15.77
CA ARG A 193 18.07 6.65 -15.39
C ARG A 193 19.07 6.87 -14.27
N TYR A 194 19.38 5.85 -13.48
CA TYR A 194 20.15 5.96 -12.26
C TYR A 194 21.49 6.67 -12.47
N ASP A 195 22.24 6.28 -13.50
CA ASP A 195 23.54 6.88 -13.79
C ASP A 195 23.45 8.36 -14.15
N THR A 196 22.35 8.79 -14.79
CA THR A 196 22.12 10.20 -15.12
C THR A 196 21.80 11.02 -13.88
N VAL A 197 20.94 10.49 -13.00
CA VAL A 197 20.53 11.19 -11.77
C VAL A 197 21.67 11.22 -10.77
N VAL A 198 22.36 10.11 -10.52
CA VAL A 198 23.49 10.03 -9.60
C VAL A 198 24.64 10.93 -10.05
N LYS A 199 24.97 10.99 -11.35
CA LYS A 199 25.98 11.93 -11.85
C LYS A 199 25.59 13.38 -11.59
N ASN A 200 24.32 13.76 -11.77
CA ASN A 200 23.88 15.13 -11.52
C ASN A 200 23.88 15.51 -10.03
N VAL A 201 23.63 14.55 -9.12
CA VAL A 201 23.69 14.79 -7.67
C VAL A 201 25.15 14.83 -7.18
N ILE A 202 26.06 14.02 -7.75
CA ILE A 202 27.49 14.01 -7.39
C ILE A 202 28.24 15.23 -7.97
N LEU A 203 27.91 15.68 -9.18
CA LEU A 203 28.61 16.80 -9.84
C LEU A 203 28.35 18.18 -9.20
N ILE A 204 27.32 18.32 -8.36
CA ILE A 204 27.13 19.53 -7.54
C ILE A 204 28.27 19.68 -6.51
N HIS A 205 28.96 18.59 -6.17
CA HIS A 205 30.10 18.61 -5.25
C HIS A 205 31.47 18.86 -5.89
N ASP A 206 31.58 18.82 -7.23
CA ASP A 206 32.85 18.92 -7.98
C ASP A 206 33.00 20.23 -8.77
N GLN A 207 32.11 21.21 -8.61
CA GLN A 207 32.34 22.54 -9.16
C GLN A 207 33.45 23.24 -8.34
N PRO A 208 34.61 23.59 -8.94
CA PRO A 208 35.62 24.36 -8.24
C PRO A 208 35.06 25.75 -7.90
N GLN A 209 35.41 26.19 -6.69
CA GLN A 209 35.11 27.52 -6.12
C GLN A 209 35.58 28.67 -7.01
#